data_AF-A0A6A7LQD3-F1
#
_entry.id   AF-A0A6A7LQD3-F1
#
_cell.length_a   1.000
_cell.length_b   1.000
_cell.length_c   1.000
_cell.angle_alpha   90.00
_cell.angle_beta   90.00
_cell.angle_gamma   90.00
#
_symmetry.space_group_name_H-M   'P 1'
#
loop_
_entity.id
_entity.type
_entity.pdbx_description
1 polymer ?
#
loop_
_entity_poly.entity_id
_entity_poly.type
_entity_poly.pdbx_seq_one_letter_code
_entity_poly.pdbx_strand_id
1 'polypeptide(L)'
;MDRESHDPRPRPDWLPRAIVAGLIATVVMSITFFMAYGMARVIAGIPLTERRGAATFELWMHALTNNQVIDLAQASLYAAGAAHLVVGILWATVYAYALEPRLPGDGWLKGVLFSVLPWLLSIVVFLPVVGGGFLGLAIGAGPLPALGNLILHLSYGLSLGVMYSPLGDIPADQFPQTAEPDDPQVMAHYERTAAGGILIGALVGLLVGVVGAVPTAVQSSLLPFALPALALPVVTTLLGATFGGLLGSISGLGSQPTR
;
A
#
# COMPACT_ATOMS: atom_id res chain seq x y z
N MET A 1 10.33 -40.86 3.81
CA MET A 1 9.91 -39.51 4.22
C MET A 1 11.12 -38.63 3.95
N ASP A 2 11.28 -38.29 2.69
CA ASP A 2 12.47 -37.61 2.18
C ASP A 2 12.39 -36.15 2.59
N ARG A 3 13.32 -35.73 3.44
CA ARG A 3 13.55 -34.31 3.67
C ARG A 3 14.12 -33.77 2.37
N GLU A 4 13.27 -33.20 1.54
CA GLU A 4 13.72 -32.29 0.48
C GLU A 4 14.65 -31.28 1.14
N SER A 5 15.94 -31.38 0.81
CA SER A 5 16.93 -30.39 1.21
C SER A 5 16.46 -29.06 0.66
N HIS A 6 15.96 -28.18 1.52
CA HIS A 6 15.60 -26.82 1.14
C HIS A 6 16.88 -26.13 0.66
N ASP A 7 17.10 -26.13 -0.65
CA ASP A 7 18.26 -25.50 -1.26
C ASP A 7 18.16 -23.99 -0.97
N PRO A 8 19.11 -23.40 -0.21
CA PRO A 8 19.05 -21.99 0.19
C PRO A 8 19.29 -21.03 -0.98
N ARG A 9 19.41 -21.54 -2.22
CA ARG A 9 19.62 -20.74 -3.42
C ARG A 9 18.31 -20.07 -3.88
N PRO A 10 18.37 -18.80 -4.31
CA PRO A 10 17.24 -18.12 -4.93
C PRO A 10 16.76 -18.85 -6.19
N ARG A 11 15.46 -18.73 -6.53
CA ARG A 11 14.87 -19.28 -7.75
C ARG A 11 15.60 -18.78 -9.01
N PRO A 12 15.63 -19.52 -10.13
CA PRO A 12 16.35 -19.10 -11.35
C PRO A 12 15.94 -17.73 -11.91
N ASP A 13 14.70 -17.30 -11.66
CA ASP A 13 14.12 -16.03 -12.12
C ASP A 13 13.70 -15.11 -10.97
N TRP A 14 14.37 -15.25 -9.82
CA TRP A 14 14.11 -14.47 -8.61
C TRP A 14 14.12 -12.96 -8.86
N LEU A 15 15.03 -12.45 -9.71
CA LEU A 15 15.23 -11.02 -9.90
C LEU A 15 14.07 -10.35 -10.68
N PRO A 16 13.66 -10.82 -11.88
CA PRO A 16 12.47 -10.29 -12.54
C PRO A 16 11.21 -10.36 -11.67
N ARG A 17 10.98 -11.47 -10.96
CA ARG A 17 9.84 -11.61 -10.03
C ARG A 17 9.91 -10.59 -8.90
N ALA A 18 11.09 -10.39 -8.30
CA ALA A 18 11.30 -9.41 -7.24
C ALA A 18 11.01 -7.99 -7.71
N ILE A 19 11.42 -7.61 -8.93
CA ILE A 19 11.16 -6.28 -9.48
C ILE A 19 9.66 -6.04 -9.66
N VAL A 20 8.93 -7.00 -10.24
CA VAL A 20 7.48 -6.89 -10.46
C VAL A 20 6.73 -6.87 -9.12
N ALA A 21 7.04 -7.80 -8.22
CA ALA A 21 6.41 -7.87 -6.90
C ALA A 21 6.71 -6.59 -6.08
N GLY A 22 7.93 -6.08 -6.14
CA GLY A 22 8.33 -4.83 -5.51
C GLY A 22 7.58 -3.62 -6.04
N LEU A 23 7.43 -3.50 -7.36
CA LEU A 23 6.63 -2.45 -7.99
C LEU A 23 5.18 -2.48 -7.49
N ILE A 24 4.54 -3.65 -7.51
CA ILE A 24 3.16 -3.82 -7.04
C ILE A 24 3.05 -3.46 -5.55
N ALA A 25 3.97 -3.96 -4.73
CA ALA A 25 4.00 -3.67 -3.29
C ALA A 25 4.18 -2.18 -2.99
N THR A 26 5.03 -1.48 -3.74
CA THR A 26 5.20 -0.02 -3.61
C THR A 26 3.96 0.74 -4.02
N VAL A 27 3.26 0.32 -5.08
CA VAL A 27 1.97 0.91 -5.46
C VAL A 27 0.96 0.72 -4.35
N VAL A 28 0.83 -0.49 -3.79
CA VAL A 28 -0.08 -0.75 -2.66
C VAL A 28 0.27 0.12 -1.46
N MET A 29 1.54 0.18 -1.06
CA MET A 29 1.99 1.03 0.05
C MET A 29 1.69 2.52 -0.19
N SER A 30 1.87 3.00 -1.42
CA SER A 30 1.55 4.38 -1.81
C SER A 30 0.05 4.65 -1.68
N ILE A 31 -0.80 3.72 -2.13
CA ILE A 31 -2.26 3.82 -1.97
C ILE A 31 -2.62 3.87 -0.48
N THR A 32 -2.06 2.97 0.33
CA THR A 32 -2.26 2.95 1.78
C THR A 32 -1.84 4.27 2.42
N PHE A 33 -0.70 4.84 2.01
CA PHE A 33 -0.24 6.14 2.47
C PHE A 33 -1.23 7.26 2.15
N PHE A 34 -1.65 7.39 0.89
CA PHE A 34 -2.59 8.45 0.50
C PHE A 34 -3.95 8.30 1.18
N MET A 35 -4.46 7.08 1.34
CA MET A 35 -5.69 6.83 2.08
C MET A 35 -5.55 7.20 3.56
N ALA A 36 -4.48 6.76 4.23
CA ALA A 36 -4.24 7.07 5.64
C ALA A 36 -4.01 8.56 5.88
N TYR A 37 -3.23 9.21 5.01
CA TYR A 37 -2.98 10.66 5.04
C TYR A 37 -4.27 11.45 4.81
N GLY A 38 -5.04 11.10 3.79
CA GLY A 38 -6.33 11.73 3.51
C GLY A 38 -7.30 11.61 4.69
N MET A 39 -7.42 10.41 5.26
CA MET A 39 -8.23 10.18 6.46
C MET A 39 -7.75 11.03 7.64
N ALA A 40 -6.45 11.07 7.92
CA ALA A 40 -5.88 11.89 8.99
C ALA A 40 -6.16 13.38 8.79
N ARG A 41 -6.06 13.89 7.55
CA ARG A 41 -6.40 15.29 7.20
C ARG A 41 -7.86 15.61 7.47
N VAL A 42 -8.76 14.71 7.10
CA VAL A 42 -10.21 14.89 7.32
C VAL A 42 -10.51 14.90 8.82
N ILE A 43 -9.97 13.95 9.58
CA ILE A 43 -10.14 13.87 11.02
C ILE A 43 -9.58 15.12 11.72
N ALA A 44 -8.40 15.61 11.29
CA ALA A 44 -7.80 16.83 11.83
C ALA A 44 -8.66 18.09 11.61
N GLY A 45 -9.56 18.09 10.61
CA GLY A 45 -10.44 19.21 10.32
C GLY A 45 -11.79 19.17 11.04
N ILE A 46 -12.10 18.11 11.77
CA ILE A 46 -13.35 17.96 12.52
C ILE A 46 -13.13 18.45 13.95
N PRO A 47 -13.80 19.53 14.40
CA PRO A 47 -13.69 19.99 15.78
C PRO A 47 -14.27 18.92 16.72
N LEU A 48 -13.43 18.32 17.56
CA LEU A 48 -13.88 17.31 18.52
C LEU A 48 -14.13 17.98 19.88
N THR A 49 -15.27 18.65 20.03
CA THR A 49 -15.69 19.19 21.33
C THR A 49 -16.27 18.08 22.21
N GLU A 50 -15.97 18.13 23.52
CA GLU A 50 -16.64 17.39 24.61
C GLU A 50 -16.17 15.96 24.98
N ARG A 51 -15.12 15.39 24.38
CA ARG A 51 -14.57 14.09 24.82
C ARG A 51 -13.18 14.20 25.44
N ARG A 52 -12.95 13.47 26.54
CA ARG A 52 -11.63 13.38 27.18
C ARG A 52 -10.62 12.81 26.17
N GLY A 53 -9.55 13.55 25.88
CA GLY A 53 -8.51 13.16 24.91
C GLY A 53 -8.78 13.59 23.47
N ALA A 54 -9.96 14.15 23.16
CA ALA A 54 -10.30 14.64 21.82
C ALA A 54 -9.32 15.70 21.32
N ALA A 55 -9.03 16.72 22.13
CA ALA A 55 -8.09 17.78 21.79
C ALA A 55 -6.66 17.24 21.52
N THR A 56 -6.22 16.24 22.29
CA THR A 56 -4.91 15.60 22.09
C THR A 56 -4.87 14.83 20.77
N PHE A 57 -5.94 14.08 20.47
CA PHE A 57 -6.05 13.31 19.23
C PHE A 57 -6.14 14.21 18.00
N GLU A 58 -6.90 15.30 18.08
CA GLU A 58 -6.96 16.35 17.06
C GLU A 58 -5.57 16.95 16.80
N LEU A 59 -4.86 17.32 17.88
CA LEU A 59 -3.49 17.81 17.79
C LEU A 59 -2.54 16.78 17.15
N TRP A 60 -2.69 15.49 17.48
CA TRP A 60 -1.89 14.45 16.86
C TRP A 60 -2.17 14.28 15.37
N MET A 61 -3.44 14.31 14.95
CA MET A 61 -3.82 14.23 13.54
C MET A 61 -3.35 15.45 12.75
N HIS A 62 -3.47 16.64 13.36
CA HIS A 62 -2.93 17.86 12.80
C HIS A 62 -1.41 17.78 12.63
N ALA A 63 -0.68 17.39 13.67
CA ALA A 63 0.77 17.24 13.63
C ALA A 63 1.25 16.16 12.64
N LEU A 64 0.50 15.05 12.53
CA LEU A 64 0.82 13.97 11.59
C LEU A 64 0.77 14.43 10.13
N THR A 65 -0.08 15.42 9.84
CA THR A 65 -0.32 15.89 8.47
C THR A 65 0.29 17.26 8.18
N ASN A 66 0.76 17.98 9.19
CA ASN A 66 1.44 19.27 9.08
C ASN A 66 2.78 19.19 9.83
N ASN A 67 3.81 18.70 9.14
CA ASN A 67 5.15 18.57 9.68
C ASN A 67 6.21 18.60 8.57
N GLN A 68 7.46 18.83 8.97
CA GLN A 68 8.59 18.98 8.05
C GLN A 68 8.86 17.78 7.15
N VAL A 69 8.50 16.55 7.55
CA VAL A 69 8.69 15.35 6.70
C VAL A 69 7.73 15.40 5.51
N ILE A 70 6.48 15.80 5.76
CA ILE A 70 5.49 16.03 4.70
C ILE A 70 5.91 17.21 3.84
N ASP A 71 6.38 18.32 4.44
CA ASP A 71 6.82 19.50 3.70
C ASP A 71 7.98 19.17 2.76
N LEU A 72 8.96 18.38 3.22
CA LEU A 72 10.09 17.91 2.42
C LEU A 72 9.63 17.03 1.25
N ALA A 73 8.70 16.11 1.49
CA ALA A 73 8.16 15.24 0.45
C ALA A 73 7.36 16.04 -0.60
N GLN A 74 6.60 17.05 -0.18
CA GLN A 74 5.84 17.92 -1.08
C GLN A 74 6.74 18.84 -1.91
N ALA A 75 7.81 19.37 -1.32
CA ALA A 75 8.77 20.24 -2.02
C ALA A 75 9.45 19.54 -3.21
N SER A 76 9.57 18.20 -3.17
CA SER A 76 10.15 17.41 -4.25
C SER A 76 9.36 16.14 -4.52
N LEU A 77 8.07 16.29 -4.82
CA LEU A 77 7.16 15.16 -5.00
C LEU A 77 7.68 14.10 -5.99
N TYR A 78 8.26 14.54 -7.12
CA TYR A 78 8.84 13.63 -8.11
C TYR A 78 10.06 12.87 -7.59
N ALA A 79 10.97 13.55 -6.86
CA ALA A 79 12.15 12.90 -6.31
C ALA A 79 11.77 11.96 -5.15
N ALA A 80 10.84 12.36 -4.30
CA ALA A 80 10.31 11.54 -3.22
C ALA A 80 9.62 10.29 -3.77
N GLY A 81 8.79 10.43 -4.80
CA GLY A 81 8.15 9.30 -5.49
C GLY A 81 9.16 8.37 -6.17
N ALA A 82 10.15 8.92 -6.88
CA ALA A 82 11.20 8.14 -7.51
C ALA A 82 12.05 7.38 -6.47
N ALA A 83 12.44 8.04 -5.38
CA ALA A 83 13.16 7.41 -4.28
C ALA A 83 12.33 6.30 -3.62
N HIS A 84 11.02 6.53 -3.41
CA HIS A 84 10.12 5.53 -2.84
C HIS A 84 10.04 4.27 -3.73
N LEU A 85 9.94 4.46 -5.05
CA LEU A 85 9.95 3.36 -6.02
C LEU A 85 11.28 2.59 -6.02
N VAL A 86 12.41 3.30 -6.13
CA VAL A 86 13.74 2.68 -6.15
C VAL A 86 13.99 1.90 -4.87
N VAL A 87 13.73 2.51 -3.71
CA VAL A 87 13.92 1.85 -2.40
C VAL A 87 12.99 0.66 -2.25
N GLY A 88 11.74 0.73 -2.74
CA GLY A 88 10.84 -0.40 -2.78
C GLY A 88 11.41 -1.58 -3.58
N ILE A 89 11.85 -1.35 -4.81
CA ILE A 89 12.45 -2.41 -5.65
C ILE A 89 13.72 -2.99 -5.01
N LEU A 90 14.55 -2.14 -4.39
CA LEU A 90 15.74 -2.61 -3.66
C LEU A 90 15.36 -3.54 -2.49
N TRP A 91 14.34 -3.18 -1.71
CA TRP A 91 13.85 -4.04 -0.64
C TRP A 91 13.25 -5.35 -1.15
N ALA A 92 12.53 -5.32 -2.27
CA ALA A 92 12.01 -6.53 -2.89
C ALA A 92 13.13 -7.47 -3.36
N THR A 93 14.22 -6.89 -3.90
CA THR A 93 15.43 -7.62 -4.30
C THR A 93 16.11 -8.25 -3.09
N VAL A 94 16.26 -7.50 -1.99
CA VAL A 94 16.81 -8.01 -0.73
C VAL A 94 15.93 -9.13 -0.16
N TYR A 95 14.61 -8.95 -0.17
CA TYR A 95 13.66 -9.97 0.26
C TYR A 95 13.84 -11.27 -0.53
N ALA A 96 13.75 -11.20 -1.86
CA ALA A 96 13.83 -12.34 -2.75
C ALA A 96 15.16 -13.10 -2.66
N TYR A 97 16.27 -12.38 -2.60
CA TYR A 97 17.60 -12.99 -2.57
C TYR A 97 18.00 -13.52 -1.19
N ALA A 98 17.78 -12.72 -0.14
CA ALA A 98 18.38 -12.95 1.16
C ALA A 98 17.40 -13.43 2.22
N LEU A 99 16.11 -13.10 2.16
CA LEU A 99 15.20 -13.37 3.29
C LEU A 99 14.17 -14.45 2.96
N GLU A 100 13.57 -14.44 1.77
CA GLU A 100 12.52 -15.38 1.41
C GLU A 100 12.93 -16.86 1.54
N PRO A 101 14.15 -17.29 1.14
CA PRO A 101 14.57 -18.68 1.30
C PRO A 101 14.80 -19.11 2.75
N ARG A 102 14.92 -18.14 3.67
CA ARG A 102 15.29 -18.35 5.08
C ARG A 102 14.11 -18.18 6.05
N LEU A 103 13.07 -17.47 5.62
CA LEU A 103 11.90 -17.21 6.43
C LEU A 103 10.95 -18.42 6.41
N PRO A 104 10.39 -18.82 7.57
CA PRO A 104 9.41 -19.90 7.65
C PRO A 104 8.02 -19.45 7.20
N GLY A 105 7.19 -20.42 6.81
CA GLY A 105 5.77 -20.23 6.53
C GLY A 105 5.44 -19.82 5.08
N ASP A 106 4.18 -19.48 4.86
CA ASP A 106 3.64 -19.10 3.56
C ASP A 106 4.16 -17.74 3.10
N GLY A 107 4.13 -17.48 1.79
CA GLY A 107 4.69 -16.25 1.22
C GLY A 107 4.15 -14.95 1.82
N TRP A 108 2.84 -14.88 2.11
CA TRP A 108 2.25 -13.70 2.76
C TRP A 108 2.83 -13.46 4.16
N LEU A 109 3.04 -14.54 4.94
CA LEU A 109 3.62 -14.48 6.28
C LEU A 109 5.10 -14.11 6.21
N LYS A 110 5.86 -14.69 5.26
CA LYS A 110 7.25 -14.29 4.99
C LYS A 110 7.34 -12.79 4.69
N GLY A 111 6.44 -12.27 3.86
CA GLY A 111 6.37 -10.86 3.54
C GLY A 111 6.07 -9.96 4.75
N VAL A 112 5.11 -10.36 5.59
CA VAL A 112 4.80 -9.67 6.86
C VAL A 112 6.00 -9.69 7.81
N LEU A 113 6.64 -10.84 8.03
CA LEU A 113 7.83 -10.95 8.87
C LEU A 113 8.97 -10.08 8.35
N PHE A 114 9.18 -10.09 7.03
CA PHE A 114 10.18 -9.26 6.38
C PHE A 114 9.93 -7.76 6.61
N SER A 115 8.67 -7.31 6.57
CA SER A 115 8.34 -5.87 6.69
C SER A 115 8.72 -5.22 8.01
N VAL A 116 8.94 -6.01 9.06
CA VAL A 116 9.42 -5.50 10.36
C VAL A 116 10.80 -4.86 10.19
N LEU A 117 11.66 -5.39 9.31
CA LEU A 117 13.00 -4.85 9.07
C LEU A 117 12.99 -3.44 8.44
N PRO A 118 12.36 -3.20 7.27
CA PRO A 118 12.28 -1.86 6.71
C PRO A 118 11.48 -0.90 7.59
N TRP A 119 10.46 -1.37 8.33
CA TRP A 119 9.76 -0.56 9.32
C TRP A 119 10.71 -0.04 10.42
N LEU A 120 11.50 -0.94 11.03
CA LEU A 120 12.47 -0.56 12.04
C LEU A 120 13.52 0.41 11.48
N LEU A 121 14.04 0.14 10.28
CA LEU A 121 14.98 1.06 9.62
C LEU A 121 14.34 2.43 9.37
N SER A 122 13.08 2.45 8.97
CA SER A 122 12.34 3.68 8.70
C SER A 122 12.21 4.53 9.97
N ILE A 123 11.78 3.94 11.09
CA ILE A 123 11.53 4.71 12.33
C ILE A 123 12.80 5.02 13.15
N VAL A 124 13.86 4.22 13.01
CA VAL A 124 15.12 4.37 13.77
C VAL A 124 16.19 5.14 12.98
N VAL A 125 16.17 5.08 11.65
CA VAL A 125 17.20 5.71 10.80
C VAL A 125 16.60 6.77 9.90
N PHE A 126 15.64 6.41 9.06
CA PHE A 126 15.12 7.33 8.05
C PHE A 126 14.42 8.55 8.68
N LEU A 127 13.44 8.34 9.58
CA LEU A 127 12.71 9.42 10.22
C LEU A 127 13.63 10.41 10.95
N PRO A 128 14.60 9.99 11.79
CA PRO A 128 15.59 10.91 12.35
C PRO A 128 16.34 11.73 11.31
N VAL A 129 16.80 11.10 10.22
CA VAL A 129 17.57 11.77 9.16
C VAL A 129 16.75 12.85 8.45
N VAL A 130 15.45 12.61 8.23
CA VAL A 130 14.55 13.60 7.61
C VAL A 130 13.86 14.53 8.62
N GLY A 131 14.32 14.53 9.87
CA GLY A 131 13.82 15.42 10.93
C GLY A 131 12.60 14.92 11.69
N GLY A 132 12.02 13.75 11.36
CA GLY A 132 10.94 13.14 12.14
C GLY A 132 11.35 12.71 13.56
N GLY A 133 12.65 12.63 13.84
CA GLY A 133 13.19 12.20 15.14
C GLY A 133 13.03 10.69 15.39
N PHE A 134 13.59 10.20 16.51
CA PHE A 134 13.53 8.78 16.86
C PHE A 134 12.07 8.35 17.07
N LEU A 135 11.65 7.24 16.43
CA LEU A 135 10.26 6.76 16.39
C LEU A 135 9.24 7.77 15.83
N GLY A 136 9.68 8.85 15.18
CA GLY A 136 8.80 9.93 14.74
C GLY A 136 8.37 10.90 15.84
N LEU A 137 9.02 10.89 17.01
CA LEU A 137 8.59 11.71 18.16
C LEU A 137 8.71 13.22 17.91
N ALA A 138 9.64 13.66 17.06
CA ALA A 138 9.78 15.09 16.74
C ALA A 138 8.64 15.63 15.87
N ILE A 139 7.81 14.75 15.29
CA ILE A 139 6.59 15.14 14.56
C ILE A 139 5.53 15.70 15.53
N GLY A 140 5.55 15.33 16.81
CA GLY A 140 4.56 15.79 17.80
C GLY A 140 3.19 15.11 17.67
N ALA A 141 3.06 14.08 16.83
CA ALA A 141 1.84 13.33 16.60
C ALA A 141 1.64 12.13 17.56
N GLY A 142 2.29 12.15 18.72
CA GLY A 142 2.26 11.04 19.66
C GLY A 142 2.78 9.73 19.04
N PRO A 143 2.11 8.59 19.26
CA PRO A 143 2.53 7.30 18.69
C PRO A 143 2.14 7.11 17.22
N LEU A 144 1.33 8.01 16.65
CA LEU A 144 0.77 7.84 15.30
C LEU A 144 1.82 7.69 14.20
N PRO A 145 2.97 8.40 14.20
CA PRO A 145 3.99 8.20 13.18
C PRO A 145 4.52 6.76 13.14
N ALA A 146 4.84 6.18 14.30
CA ALA A 146 5.36 4.81 14.38
C ALA A 146 4.31 3.77 13.94
N LEU A 147 3.06 3.94 14.38
CA LEU A 147 1.95 3.05 14.04
C LEU A 147 1.54 3.16 12.57
N GLY A 148 1.41 4.39 12.05
CA GLY A 148 1.13 4.64 10.64
C GLY A 148 2.24 4.04 9.77
N ASN A 149 3.50 4.27 10.13
CA ASN A 149 4.64 3.70 9.41
C ASN A 149 4.66 2.16 9.46
N LEU A 150 4.24 1.55 10.57
CA LEU A 150 4.09 0.09 10.67
C LEU A 150 3.03 -0.40 9.68
N ILE A 151 1.85 0.23 9.64
CA ILE A 151 0.78 -0.14 8.71
C ILE A 151 1.27 -0.09 7.26
N LEU A 152 2.00 0.96 6.88
CA LEU A 152 2.54 1.08 5.51
C LEU A 152 3.49 -0.07 5.16
N HIS A 153 4.40 -0.41 6.06
CA HIS A 153 5.36 -1.48 5.82
C HIS A 153 4.69 -2.86 5.85
N LEU A 154 3.70 -3.08 6.71
CA LEU A 154 2.89 -4.30 6.71
C LEU A 154 2.15 -4.45 5.37
N SER A 155 1.55 -3.38 4.84
CA SER A 155 0.92 -3.39 3.52
C SER A 155 1.91 -3.73 2.42
N TYR A 156 3.09 -3.10 2.44
CA TYR A 156 4.18 -3.41 1.50
C TYR A 156 4.61 -4.88 1.59
N GLY A 157 4.93 -5.37 2.79
CA GLY A 157 5.42 -6.74 3.00
C GLY A 157 4.39 -7.79 2.65
N LEU A 158 3.13 -7.59 3.05
CA LEU A 158 2.03 -8.48 2.71
C LEU A 158 1.90 -8.60 1.18
N SER A 159 1.84 -7.47 0.46
CA SER A 159 1.74 -7.46 -1.00
C SER A 159 2.97 -8.09 -1.66
N LEU A 160 4.17 -7.75 -1.21
CA LEU A 160 5.41 -8.34 -1.72
C LEU A 160 5.42 -9.86 -1.55
N GLY A 161 5.10 -10.34 -0.35
CA GLY A 161 5.08 -11.75 -0.02
C GLY A 161 4.04 -12.52 -0.83
N VAL A 162 2.84 -11.98 -1.02
CA VAL A 162 1.81 -12.59 -1.87
C VAL A 162 2.26 -12.64 -3.32
N MET A 163 2.77 -11.54 -3.86
CA MET A 163 3.12 -11.42 -5.28
C MET A 163 4.39 -12.18 -5.67
N TYR A 164 5.29 -12.45 -4.72
CA TYR A 164 6.52 -13.22 -4.94
C TYR A 164 6.35 -14.74 -4.68
N SER A 165 5.33 -15.12 -3.91
CA SER A 165 5.02 -16.53 -3.56
C SER A 165 4.46 -17.31 -4.74
N PRO A 166 4.43 -18.66 -4.71
CA PRO A 166 3.85 -19.47 -5.79
C PRO A 166 2.39 -19.15 -6.15
N LEU A 167 1.65 -18.44 -5.29
CA LEU A 167 0.34 -17.86 -5.65
C LEU A 167 0.44 -16.85 -6.81
N GLY A 168 1.53 -16.10 -6.89
CA GLY A 168 1.88 -15.28 -8.06
C GLY A 168 2.51 -16.09 -9.20
N ASP A 169 2.90 -17.34 -8.94
CA ASP A 169 3.49 -18.24 -9.93
C ASP A 169 2.45 -19.10 -10.65
N ILE A 170 1.16 -19.07 -10.27
CA ILE A 170 0.09 -19.79 -10.98
C ILE A 170 0.14 -19.29 -12.43
N PRO A 171 0.68 -20.07 -13.37
CA PRO A 171 0.74 -19.67 -14.76
C PRO A 171 -0.71 -19.53 -15.23
N ALA A 172 -1.00 -18.50 -16.04
CA ALA A 172 -2.36 -18.29 -16.53
C ALA A 172 -2.93 -19.54 -17.24
N ASP A 173 -2.06 -20.42 -17.72
CA ASP A 173 -2.34 -21.71 -18.35
C ASP A 173 -2.55 -22.90 -17.37
N GLN A 174 -2.17 -22.80 -16.09
CA GLN A 174 -2.37 -23.87 -15.08
C GLN A 174 -3.53 -23.62 -14.11
N PHE A 175 -4.29 -22.53 -14.27
CA PHE A 175 -5.67 -22.54 -13.77
C PHE A 175 -6.34 -23.78 -14.38
N PRO A 176 -7.01 -24.64 -13.58
CA PRO A 176 -7.49 -25.92 -14.09
C PRO A 176 -8.28 -25.73 -15.38
N GLN A 177 -7.69 -26.14 -16.51
CA GLN A 177 -8.41 -26.37 -17.78
C GLN A 177 -9.35 -27.58 -17.66
N THR A 178 -9.76 -27.93 -16.44
CA THR A 178 -10.81 -28.89 -16.14
C THR A 178 -12.19 -28.26 -16.23
N ALA A 179 -12.29 -26.92 -16.19
CA ALA A 179 -13.39 -26.24 -16.84
C ALA A 179 -13.08 -26.26 -18.33
N GLU A 180 -14.06 -26.67 -19.16
CA GLU A 180 -13.96 -26.48 -20.61
C GLU A 180 -13.32 -25.11 -20.88
N PRO A 181 -12.29 -25.03 -21.75
CA PRO A 181 -11.56 -23.79 -22.04
C PRO A 181 -12.42 -22.58 -22.46
N ASP A 182 -13.73 -22.78 -22.64
CA ASP A 182 -14.74 -21.80 -23.01
C ASP A 182 -16.03 -21.99 -22.18
N ASP A 183 -16.00 -22.00 -20.84
CA ASP A 183 -17.23 -21.70 -20.10
C ASP A 183 -17.37 -20.18 -19.98
N PRO A 184 -18.10 -19.50 -20.90
CA PRO A 184 -18.29 -18.06 -20.86
C PRO A 184 -18.93 -17.61 -19.55
N GLN A 185 -19.58 -18.51 -18.79
CA GLN A 185 -20.16 -18.18 -17.49
C GLN A 185 -19.09 -17.98 -16.41
N VAL A 186 -18.02 -18.78 -16.43
CA VAL A 186 -16.90 -18.66 -15.48
C VAL A 186 -16.09 -17.39 -15.77
N MET A 187 -15.80 -17.13 -17.04
CA MET A 187 -15.15 -15.90 -17.48
C MET A 187 -15.99 -14.67 -17.10
N ALA A 188 -17.30 -14.71 -17.38
CA ALA A 188 -18.22 -13.63 -17.04
C ALA A 188 -18.33 -13.41 -15.52
N HIS A 189 -18.16 -14.45 -14.69
CA HIS A 189 -18.12 -14.30 -13.24
C HIS A 189 -16.86 -13.57 -12.75
N TYR A 190 -15.69 -13.89 -13.31
CA TYR A 190 -14.44 -13.18 -13.00
C TYR A 190 -14.50 -11.73 -13.46
N GLU A 191 -15.01 -11.48 -14.66
CA GLU A 191 -15.20 -10.13 -15.18
C GLU A 191 -16.18 -9.33 -14.31
N ARG A 192 -17.29 -9.93 -13.87
CA ARG A 192 -18.28 -9.27 -12.99
C ARG A 192 -17.71 -8.98 -11.62
N THR A 193 -16.95 -9.89 -11.03
CA THR A 193 -16.36 -9.70 -9.69
C THR A 193 -15.23 -8.69 -9.72
N ALA A 194 -14.36 -8.72 -10.73
CA ALA A 194 -13.34 -7.70 -10.97
C ALA A 194 -13.97 -6.33 -11.27
N ALA A 195 -14.97 -6.26 -12.15
CA ALA A 195 -15.70 -5.02 -12.45
C ALA A 195 -16.42 -4.46 -11.23
N GLY A 196 -17.06 -5.32 -10.42
CA GLY A 196 -17.67 -4.93 -9.15
C GLY A 196 -16.64 -4.36 -8.19
N GLY A 197 -15.48 -5.01 -8.09
CA GLY A 197 -14.33 -4.50 -7.33
C GLY A 197 -13.85 -3.13 -7.81
N ILE A 198 -13.63 -2.96 -9.12
CA ILE A 198 -13.25 -1.68 -9.76
C ILE A 198 -14.25 -0.59 -9.40
N LEU A 199 -15.55 -0.86 -9.53
CA LEU A 199 -16.61 0.12 -9.25
C LEU A 199 -16.64 0.52 -7.78
N ILE A 200 -16.60 -0.46 -6.87
CA ILE A 200 -16.56 -0.20 -5.42
C ILE A 200 -15.31 0.60 -5.06
N GLY A 201 -14.15 0.17 -5.56
CA GLY A 201 -12.88 0.83 -5.32
C GLY A 201 -12.84 2.25 -5.87
N ALA A 202 -13.35 2.47 -7.09
CA ALA A 202 -13.47 3.79 -7.70
C ALA A 202 -14.38 4.72 -6.90
N LEU A 203 -15.53 4.22 -6.41
CA LEU A 203 -16.46 4.97 -5.57
C LEU A 203 -15.85 5.36 -4.23
N VAL A 204 -15.16 4.43 -3.56
CA VAL A 204 -14.43 4.71 -2.31
C VAL A 204 -13.31 5.72 -2.56
N GLY A 205 -12.53 5.53 -3.63
CA GLY A 205 -11.46 6.43 -4.03
C GLY A 205 -11.97 7.84 -4.37
N LEU A 206 -13.10 7.95 -5.07
CA LEU A 206 -13.77 9.20 -5.35
C LEU A 206 -14.24 9.89 -4.07
N LEU A 207 -14.89 9.15 -3.17
CA LEU A 207 -15.36 9.67 -1.89
C LEU A 207 -14.19 10.25 -1.08
N VAL A 208 -13.09 9.51 -0.95
CA VAL A 208 -11.87 9.97 -0.26
C VAL A 208 -11.30 11.22 -0.94
N GLY A 209 -11.24 11.23 -2.26
CA GLY A 209 -10.70 12.36 -3.03
C GLY A 209 -11.54 13.62 -2.93
N VAL A 210 -12.87 13.49 -3.00
CA VAL A 210 -13.81 14.61 -2.85
C VAL A 210 -13.74 15.18 -1.44
N VAL A 211 -13.81 14.33 -0.41
CA VAL A 211 -13.72 14.76 0.98
C VAL A 211 -12.36 15.41 1.26
N GLY A 212 -11.28 14.88 0.69
CA GLY A 212 -9.93 15.47 0.79
C GLY A 212 -9.72 16.76 -0.01
N ALA A 213 -10.52 17.01 -1.05
CA ALA A 213 -10.43 18.20 -1.89
C ALA A 213 -11.23 19.40 -1.34
N VAL A 214 -12.22 19.19 -0.46
CA VAL A 214 -13.01 20.27 0.16
C VAL A 214 -12.12 21.29 0.90
N PRO A 215 -11.13 20.90 1.71
CA PRO A 215 -10.26 21.86 2.38
C PRO A 215 -9.30 22.60 1.42
N THR A 216 -8.84 21.94 0.35
CA THR A 216 -7.83 22.51 -0.57
C THR A 216 -8.43 23.49 -1.58
N ALA A 217 -9.70 23.31 -1.96
CA ALA A 217 -10.43 24.25 -2.80
C ALA A 217 -10.66 25.62 -2.14
N VAL A 218 -10.64 25.67 -0.80
CA VAL A 218 -10.78 26.91 -0.02
C VAL A 218 -9.44 27.67 0.10
N GLN A 219 -8.30 27.00 -0.13
CA GLN A 219 -6.96 27.51 0.17
C GLN A 219 -6.09 27.80 -1.07
N SER A 220 -6.56 27.44 -2.27
CA SER A 220 -5.81 27.46 -3.54
C SER A 220 -5.66 28.84 -4.20
N SER A 221 -6.22 29.91 -3.63
CA SER A 221 -6.09 31.28 -4.15
C SER A 221 -4.70 31.91 -3.93
N LEU A 222 -3.74 31.22 -3.28
CA LEU A 222 -2.47 31.79 -2.84
C LEU A 222 -1.19 31.09 -3.32
N LEU A 223 -1.24 30.02 -4.14
CA LEU A 223 -0.04 29.29 -4.58
C LEU A 223 0.06 29.09 -6.10
N PRO A 224 1.23 29.36 -6.74
CA PRO A 224 1.43 29.30 -8.19
C PRO A 224 1.51 27.89 -8.79
N PHE A 225 1.46 26.83 -7.97
CA PHE A 225 1.46 25.42 -8.38
C PHE A 225 0.28 24.65 -7.78
N ALA A 226 -0.90 25.28 -7.70
CA ALA A 226 -2.10 24.59 -7.28
C ALA A 226 -2.41 23.44 -8.26
N LEU A 227 -2.37 22.20 -7.77
CA LEU A 227 -2.95 21.08 -8.49
C LEU A 227 -4.42 21.44 -8.81
N PRO A 228 -4.92 21.18 -10.03
CA PRO A 228 -6.33 21.40 -10.34
C PRO A 228 -7.20 20.77 -9.25
N ALA A 229 -8.28 21.43 -8.81
CA ALA A 229 -9.15 20.92 -7.75
C ALA A 229 -9.67 19.49 -8.04
N LEU A 230 -9.71 19.10 -9.31
CA LEU A 230 -10.11 17.79 -9.78
C LEU A 230 -8.98 16.74 -9.78
N ALA A 231 -7.72 17.13 -9.68
CA ALA A 231 -6.58 16.21 -9.74
C ALA A 231 -6.60 15.21 -8.58
N LEU A 232 -6.91 15.67 -7.36
CA LEU A 232 -6.95 14.79 -6.18
C LEU A 232 -8.09 13.75 -6.28
N PRO A 233 -9.36 14.12 -6.55
CA PRO A 233 -10.42 13.15 -6.83
C PRO A 233 -10.07 12.17 -7.94
N VAL A 234 -9.53 12.65 -9.08
CA VAL A 234 -9.19 11.79 -10.21
C VAL A 234 -8.12 10.76 -9.83
N VAL A 235 -7.05 11.19 -9.16
CA VAL A 235 -5.97 10.28 -8.75
C VAL A 235 -6.48 9.25 -7.74
N THR A 236 -7.22 9.65 -6.72
CA THR A 236 -7.72 8.70 -5.72
C THR A 236 -8.77 7.76 -6.29
N THR A 237 -9.61 8.21 -7.23
CA THR A 237 -10.53 7.34 -7.97
C THR A 237 -9.79 6.29 -8.80
N LEU A 238 -8.75 6.69 -9.54
CA LEU A 238 -7.96 5.75 -10.34
C LEU A 238 -7.23 4.72 -9.46
N LEU A 239 -6.61 5.16 -8.37
CA LEU A 239 -5.97 4.27 -7.40
C LEU A 239 -6.97 3.32 -6.74
N GLY A 240 -8.14 3.84 -6.35
CA GLY A 240 -9.23 3.05 -5.81
C GLY A 240 -9.74 2.00 -6.81
N ALA A 241 -9.93 2.39 -8.07
CA ALA A 241 -10.34 1.50 -9.16
C ALA A 241 -9.34 0.36 -9.37
N THR A 242 -8.03 0.67 -9.41
CA THR A 242 -6.97 -0.34 -9.57
C THR A 242 -6.95 -1.33 -8.40
N PHE A 243 -7.01 -0.83 -7.17
CA PHE A 243 -7.02 -1.70 -5.99
C PHE A 243 -8.30 -2.52 -5.88
N GLY A 244 -9.44 -1.90 -6.19
CA GLY A 244 -10.73 -2.57 -6.23
C GLY A 244 -10.77 -3.70 -7.25
N GLY A 245 -10.21 -3.50 -8.45
CA GLY A 245 -10.09 -4.55 -9.46
C GLY A 245 -9.22 -5.71 -9.02
N LEU A 246 -8.11 -5.43 -8.32
CA LEU A 246 -7.25 -6.46 -7.74
C LEU A 246 -7.99 -7.27 -6.66
N LEU A 247 -8.71 -6.62 -5.73
CA LEU A 247 -9.47 -7.33 -4.72
C LEU A 247 -10.66 -8.10 -5.31
N GLY A 248 -11.34 -7.52 -6.29
CA GLY A 248 -12.46 -8.15 -6.99
C GLY A 248 -12.03 -9.42 -7.72
N SER A 249 -10.88 -9.38 -8.40
CA SER A 249 -10.34 -10.56 -9.11
C SER A 249 -9.95 -11.68 -8.14
N ILE A 250 -9.31 -11.36 -7.01
CA ILE A 250 -8.97 -12.34 -5.96
C ILE A 250 -10.25 -12.95 -5.36
N SER A 251 -11.29 -12.14 -5.12
CA SER A 251 -12.55 -12.62 -4.53
C SER A 251 -13.32 -13.58 -5.46
N GLY A 252 -13.21 -13.36 -6.78
CA GLY A 252 -13.79 -14.25 -7.78
C GLY A 252 -13.21 -15.67 -7.74
N LEU A 253 -11.93 -15.82 -7.38
CA LEU A 253 -11.24 -17.13 -7.36
C LEU A 253 -11.76 -18.08 -6.28
N GLY A 254 -12.26 -17.56 -5.16
CA GLY A 254 -12.71 -18.38 -4.02
C GLY A 254 -14.15 -18.90 -4.11
N SER A 255 -14.92 -18.50 -5.12
CA SER A 255 -16.37 -18.75 -5.21
C SER A 255 -16.73 -19.67 -6.37
N GLN A 256 -16.14 -20.87 -6.44
CA GLN A 256 -16.64 -21.90 -7.34
C GLN A 256 -18.02 -22.36 -6.85
N PRO A 257 -19.08 -22.33 -7.68
CA PRO A 257 -20.36 -22.91 -7.32
C PRO A 257 -20.17 -24.41 -7.10
N THR A 258 -20.44 -24.88 -5.89
CA THR A 258 -20.52 -26.31 -5.59
C THR A 258 -21.63 -26.90 -6.46
N ARG A 259 -21.26 -27.75 -7.43
CA ARG A 259 -22.21 -28.55 -8.22
C ARG A 259 -22.90 -29.58 -7.35
#